data_AF-A0A3M1PMQ3-F1
#
_entry.id   AF-A0A3M1PMQ3-F1
#
_cell.length_a   1.000
_cell.length_b   1.000
_cell.length_c   1.000
_cell.angle_alpha   90.00
_cell.angle_beta   90.00
_cell.angle_gamma   90.00
#
_symmetry.space_group_name_H-M   'P 1'
#
loop_
_entity.id
_entity.type
_entity.pdbx_description
1 polymer ?
#
loop_
_entity_poly.entity_id
_entity_poly.type
_entity_poly.pdbx_seq_one_letter_code
_entity_poly.pdbx_strand_id
1 'polypeptide(L)'
;MDVRFDSLRLREIILRGQARAKTLADSLRGEENILRGRTIRFFIENKKPKRIVAIDNASSLYYITDNREQGANFATADTIRIFFQEGKLDSINIRGGARGTYYPEAFKKEMKIEQ
;
A
#
# COMPACT_ATOMS: atom_id res chain seq x y z
N MET A 1 -5.73 13.41 11.28
CA MET A 1 -4.37 13.09 10.78
C MET A 1 -3.39 13.63 11.80
N ASP A 2 -2.45 12.82 12.28
CA ASP A 2 -1.38 13.24 13.20
C ASP A 2 -0.04 13.17 12.47
N VAL A 3 0.86 14.12 12.72
CA VAL A 3 2.20 14.14 12.15
C VAL A 3 3.22 14.28 13.27
N ARG A 4 4.27 13.45 13.25
CA ARG A 4 5.33 13.45 14.25
C ARG A 4 6.65 13.83 13.65
N PHE A 5 7.32 14.75 14.33
CA PHE A 5 8.65 15.23 14.01
C PHE A 5 9.64 14.84 15.12
N ASP A 6 10.88 14.62 14.75
CA ASP A 6 12.02 14.55 15.64
C ASP A 6 13.05 15.57 15.15
N SER A 7 13.37 16.57 15.97
CA SER A 7 14.35 17.61 15.62
C SER A 7 14.05 18.27 14.26
N LEU A 8 12.77 18.62 14.04
CA LEU A 8 12.21 19.16 12.77
C LEU A 8 12.26 18.20 11.57
N ARG A 9 12.65 16.95 11.75
CA ARG A 9 12.62 15.92 10.71
C ARG A 9 11.32 15.13 10.80
N LEU A 10 10.60 15.02 9.69
CA LEU A 10 9.40 14.20 9.61
C LEU A 10 9.74 12.72 9.87
N ARG A 11 9.07 12.10 10.85
CA ARG A 11 9.29 10.69 11.25
C ARG A 11 8.10 9.80 11.00
N GLU A 12 6.90 10.29 11.29
CA GLU A 12 5.70 9.48 11.19
C GLU A 12 4.49 10.31 10.78
N ILE A 13 3.68 9.80 9.86
CA ILE A 13 2.35 10.30 9.55
C ILE A 13 1.34 9.22 9.98
N ILE A 14 0.33 9.60 10.74
CA ILE A 14 -0.72 8.71 11.22
C ILE A 14 -2.07 9.19 10.68
N LEU A 15 -2.66 8.38 9.82
CA LEU A 15 -4.02 8.56 9.30
C LEU A 15 -4.94 7.64 10.09
N ARG A 16 -6.03 8.18 10.64
CA ARG A 16 -7.04 7.42 11.40
C ARG A 16 -8.42 7.68 10.82
N GLY A 17 -9.31 6.70 10.95
CA GLY A 17 -10.67 6.76 10.45
C GLY A 17 -10.70 6.52 8.94
N GLN A 18 -11.04 5.29 8.54
CA GLN A 18 -11.13 4.85 7.12
C GLN A 18 -9.97 5.40 6.26
N ALA A 19 -8.74 5.27 6.77
CA ALA A 19 -7.56 5.81 6.15
C ALA A 19 -7.31 5.17 4.77
N ARG A 20 -6.94 6.01 3.80
CA ARG A 20 -6.61 5.60 2.43
C ARG A 20 -5.32 6.28 1.99
N ALA A 21 -4.41 5.49 1.45
CA ALA A 21 -3.21 5.95 0.76
C ALA A 21 -3.26 5.49 -0.70
N LYS A 22 -2.80 6.34 -1.61
CA LYS A 22 -2.75 6.08 -3.04
C LYS A 22 -1.38 6.48 -3.60
N THR A 23 -0.89 5.77 -4.61
CA THR A 23 0.18 6.31 -5.46
C THR A 23 -0.38 7.36 -6.40
N LEU A 24 0.45 8.35 -6.75
CA LEU A 24 0.16 9.22 -7.89
C LEU A 24 0.26 8.32 -9.14
N ALA A 25 -0.82 8.16 -9.88
CA ALA A 25 -0.80 7.40 -11.13
C ALA A 25 0.22 8.01 -12.09
N ASP A 26 0.98 7.17 -12.78
CA ASP A 26 1.69 7.63 -13.96
C ASP A 26 0.65 7.86 -15.07
N SER A 27 0.62 9.08 -15.63
CA SER A 27 -0.44 9.58 -16.50
C SER A 27 -0.72 8.69 -17.73
N LEU A 28 0.20 7.80 -18.06
CA LEU A 28 0.15 6.90 -19.22
C LEU A 28 -0.68 5.63 -18.99
N ARG A 29 -0.89 5.18 -17.74
CA ARG A 29 -1.61 3.94 -17.44
C ARG A 29 -2.87 4.11 -16.59
N GLY A 30 -2.94 5.18 -15.78
CA GLY A 30 -4.10 5.43 -14.91
C GLY A 30 -4.28 4.40 -13.78
N GLU A 31 -3.31 3.51 -13.58
CA GLU A 31 -3.32 2.50 -12.52
C GLU A 31 -2.79 3.11 -11.21
N GLU A 32 -3.64 3.10 -10.17
CA GLU A 32 -3.28 3.59 -8.83
C GLU A 32 -3.16 2.42 -7.86
N ASN A 33 -2.00 2.29 -7.19
CA ASN A 33 -1.90 1.41 -6.04
C ASN A 33 -2.68 2.04 -4.88
N ILE A 34 -3.53 1.27 -4.22
CA ILE A 34 -4.40 1.72 -3.14
C ILE A 34 -4.11 0.88 -1.90
N LEU A 35 -3.88 1.54 -0.78
CA LEU A 35 -3.84 0.92 0.55
C LEU A 35 -4.94 1.52 1.42
N ARG A 36 -5.70 0.68 2.10
CA ARG A 36 -6.77 1.06 3.02
C ARG A 36 -6.60 0.37 4.36
N GLY A 37 -7.16 0.97 5.40
CA GLY A 37 -7.32 0.39 6.72
C GLY A 37 -7.98 1.40 7.66
N ARG A 38 -8.36 1.00 8.87
CA ARG A 38 -8.88 1.97 9.84
C ARG A 38 -7.82 2.98 10.24
N THR A 39 -6.57 2.52 10.33
CA THR A 39 -5.40 3.37 10.58
C THR A 39 -4.29 3.01 9.62
N ILE A 40 -3.64 4.02 9.05
CA ILE A 40 -2.40 3.89 8.28
C ILE A 40 -1.30 4.68 9.01
N ARG A 41 -0.17 4.02 9.27
CA ARG A 41 1.04 4.62 9.85
C ARG A 41 2.14 4.60 8.80
N PHE A 42 2.64 5.77 8.43
CA PHE A 42 3.71 5.96 7.46
C PHE A 42 4.98 6.38 8.19
N PHE A 43 6.04 5.58 8.09
CA PHE A 43 7.32 5.82 8.75
C PHE A 43 8.36 6.32 7.75
N ILE A 44 9.05 7.39 8.11
CA ILE A 44 10.05 8.08 7.29
C ILE A 44 11.40 8.06 8.00
N GLU A 45 12.43 7.67 7.26
CA GLU A 45 13.82 7.61 7.73
C GLU A 45 14.74 8.16 6.64
N ASN A 46 15.68 9.03 7.01
CA ASN A 46 16.62 9.64 6.06
C ASN A 46 15.93 10.29 4.84
N LYS A 47 14.80 10.97 5.07
CA LYS A 47 13.95 11.59 4.03
C LYS A 47 13.37 10.59 3.00
N LYS A 48 13.39 9.30 3.29
CA LYS A 48 12.85 8.22 2.45
C LYS A 48 11.75 7.46 3.20
N PRO A 49 10.77 6.87 2.49
CA PRO A 49 9.85 5.93 3.11
C PRO A 49 10.63 4.74 3.65
N LYS A 50 10.31 4.33 4.88
CA LYS A 50 10.88 3.16 5.53
C LYS A 50 9.88 2.01 5.63
N ARG A 51 8.66 2.35 6.05
CA ARG A 51 7.59 1.38 6.27
C ARG A 51 6.23 2.03 6.22
N ILE A 52 5.24 1.34 5.69
CA ILE A 52 3.83 1.70 5.83
C ILE A 52 3.12 0.55 6.53
N VAL A 53 2.22 0.86 7.47
CA VAL A 53 1.45 -0.14 8.21
C VAL A 53 -0.01 0.25 8.15
N ALA A 54 -0.82 -0.51 7.41
CA ALA A 54 -2.27 -0.45 7.48
C ALA A 54 -2.76 -1.52 8.46
N ILE A 55 -3.59 -1.14 9.41
CA ILE A 55 -4.17 -2.03 10.41
C ILE A 55 -5.68 -1.91 10.39
N ASP A 56 -6.32 -2.90 11.02
CA ASP A 56 -7.75 -2.91 11.31
C ASP A 56 -8.60 -2.95 10.04
N ASN A 57 -8.84 -4.16 9.51
CA ASN A 57 -9.49 -4.42 8.22
C ASN A 57 -8.76 -3.74 7.06
N ALA A 58 -7.47 -4.03 6.93
CA ALA A 58 -6.63 -3.50 5.88
C ALA A 58 -6.93 -4.16 4.52
N SER A 59 -6.86 -3.38 3.44
CA SER A 59 -6.89 -3.91 2.08
C SER A 59 -5.86 -3.23 1.20
N SER A 60 -5.30 -3.95 0.25
CA SER A 60 -4.37 -3.43 -0.76
C SER A 60 -4.80 -3.83 -2.16
N LEU A 61 -4.72 -2.87 -3.07
CA LEU A 61 -4.65 -3.10 -4.51
C LEU A 61 -3.28 -2.62 -4.98
N TYR A 62 -2.50 -3.48 -5.61
CA TYR A 62 -1.29 -3.06 -6.28
C TYR A 62 -1.16 -3.67 -7.68
N TYR A 63 -0.68 -2.86 -8.61
CA TYR A 63 -0.40 -3.27 -9.98
C TYR A 63 1.05 -3.72 -10.10
N ILE A 64 1.24 -4.85 -10.77
CA ILE A 64 2.54 -5.44 -11.05
C ILE A 64 2.92 -5.06 -12.47
N THR A 65 4.07 -4.41 -12.59
CA THR A 65 4.60 -3.95 -13.88
C THR A 65 6.09 -4.29 -13.93
N ASP A 66 6.39 -5.58 -14.10
CA ASP A 66 7.73 -6.07 -14.40
C ASP A 66 7.78 -6.55 -15.87
N ASN A 67 8.97 -6.62 -16.45
CA ASN A 67 9.20 -7.11 -17.80
C ASN A 67 8.73 -8.56 -18.00
N ARG A 68 8.57 -9.32 -16.91
CA ARG A 68 8.16 -10.73 -16.92
C ARG A 68 6.70 -10.95 -16.50
N GLU A 69 6.16 -10.04 -15.68
CA GLU A 69 4.82 -10.18 -15.12
C GLU A 69 4.06 -8.86 -15.14
N GLN A 70 2.85 -8.90 -15.68
CA GLN A 70 1.90 -7.81 -15.62
C GLN A 70 0.59 -8.31 -15.03
N GLY A 71 -0.01 -7.51 -14.17
CA GLY A 71 -1.22 -7.90 -13.47
C GLY A 71 -1.54 -6.98 -12.31
N ALA A 72 -2.45 -7.41 -11.45
CA ALA A 72 -2.80 -6.74 -10.24
C ALA A 72 -3.02 -7.75 -9.12
N ASN A 73 -2.72 -7.37 -7.89
CA ASN A 73 -3.02 -8.17 -6.72
C ASN A 73 -3.92 -7.36 -5.78
N PHE A 74 -5.05 -7.96 -5.45
CA PHE A 74 -5.95 -7.45 -4.44
C PHE A 74 -5.87 -8.35 -3.20
N ALA A 75 -5.72 -7.76 -2.02
CA ALA A 75 -5.66 -8.51 -0.78
C ALA A 75 -6.35 -7.78 0.37
N THR A 76 -6.87 -8.55 1.33
CA THR A 76 -7.49 -8.11 2.57
C THR A 76 -6.87 -8.85 3.75
N ALA A 77 -6.68 -8.16 4.88
CA ALA A 77 -6.16 -8.75 6.11
C ALA A 77 -6.41 -7.84 7.32
N ASP A 78 -6.12 -8.32 8.52
CA ASP A 78 -6.10 -7.50 9.73
C ASP A 78 -4.98 -6.46 9.67
N THR A 79 -3.84 -6.82 9.06
CA THR A 79 -2.67 -5.93 8.95
C THR A 79 -1.91 -6.16 7.64
N ILE A 80 -1.57 -5.07 6.97
CA ILE A 80 -0.67 -5.03 5.82
C ILE A 80 0.52 -4.14 6.15
N ARG A 81 1.73 -4.69 6.05
CA ARG A 81 2.99 -3.96 6.24
C ARG A 81 3.74 -3.91 4.92
N ILE A 82 4.10 -2.71 4.49
CA ILE A 82 4.92 -2.47 3.30
C ILE A 82 6.28 -1.98 3.77
N PHE A 83 7.35 -2.63 3.33
CA PHE A 83 8.73 -2.30 3.66
C PHE A 83 9.43 -1.69 2.45
N PHE A 84 10.33 -0.76 2.75
CA PHE A 84 11.09 -0.05 1.74
C PHE A 84 12.59 -0.17 2.03
N GLN A 85 13.38 -0.42 0.99
CA GLN A 85 14.84 -0.37 1.03
C GLN A 85 15.30 0.75 0.08
N GLU A 86 16.09 1.68 0.60
CA GLU A 86 16.56 2.85 -0.15
C GLU A 86 15.47 3.69 -0.83
N GLY A 87 14.26 3.68 -0.27
CA GLY A 87 13.10 4.39 -0.79
C GLY A 87 12.33 3.65 -1.88
N LYS A 88 12.76 2.43 -2.24
CA LYS A 88 12.07 1.54 -3.18
C LYS A 88 11.29 0.48 -2.43
N LEU A 89 10.18 0.02 -3.01
CA LEU A 89 9.42 -1.10 -2.47
C LEU A 89 10.34 -2.33 -2.37
N ASP A 90 10.40 -2.94 -1.18
CA ASP A 90 11.19 -4.14 -0.92
C ASP A 90 10.27 -5.35 -0.77
N SER A 91 9.33 -5.29 0.18
CA SER A 91 8.47 -6.42 0.49
C SER A 91 7.13 -5.98 1.08
N ILE A 92 6.12 -6.85 0.94
CA ILE A 92 4.79 -6.69 1.54
C ILE A 92 4.51 -7.90 2.42
N ASN A 93 4.20 -7.65 3.69
CA ASN A 93 3.78 -8.66 4.64
C ASN A 93 2.30 -8.48 5.00
N ILE A 94 1.50 -9.49 4.70
CA ILE A 94 0.05 -9.53 4.94
C ILE A 94 -0.22 -10.54 6.05
N ARG A 95 -0.91 -10.15 7.13
CA ARG A 95 -1.14 -11.02 8.31
C ARG A 95 -2.51 -10.81 8.94
N GLY A 96 -3.06 -11.90 9.47
CA GLY A 96 -4.35 -11.95 10.15
C GLY A 96 -5.50 -11.98 9.14
N GLY A 97 -6.28 -13.08 9.11
CA GLY A 97 -7.39 -13.25 8.17
C GLY A 97 -7.04 -13.02 6.69
N ALA A 98 -5.78 -13.25 6.30
CA ALA A 98 -5.26 -12.84 5.01
C ALA A 98 -5.93 -13.60 3.85
N ARG A 99 -6.50 -12.85 2.91
CA ARG A 99 -7.05 -13.36 1.65
C ARG A 99 -6.55 -12.48 0.52
N GLY A 100 -6.12 -13.08 -0.58
CA GLY A 100 -5.67 -12.34 -1.75
C GLY A 100 -6.04 -13.03 -3.04
N THR A 101 -6.17 -12.24 -4.10
CA THR A 101 -6.43 -12.70 -5.46
C THR A 101 -5.47 -11.98 -6.39
N TYR A 102 -4.69 -12.76 -7.12
CA TYR A 102 -3.86 -12.26 -8.20
C TYR A 102 -4.64 -12.33 -9.51
N TYR A 103 -4.61 -11.22 -10.25
CA TYR A 103 -5.23 -11.05 -11.55
C TYR A 103 -4.12 -10.82 -12.56
N PRO A 104 -3.76 -11.84 -13.36
CA PRO A 104 -2.87 -11.63 -14.50
C PRO A 104 -3.43 -10.57 -15.45
N GLU A 105 -2.57 -9.93 -16.25
CA GLU A 105 -2.93 -8.85 -17.18
C GLU A 105 -4.24 -9.10 -17.94
N ALA A 106 -4.39 -10.31 -18.51
CA ALA A 106 -5.55 -10.73 -19.28
C ALA A 106 -6.88 -10.71 -18.49
N PHE A 107 -6.82 -10.87 -17.17
CA PHE A 107 -7.98 -10.98 -16.27
C PHE A 107 -8.19 -9.74 -15.39
N LYS A 108 -7.38 -8.67 -15.54
CA LYS A 108 -7.54 -7.43 -14.75
C LYS A 108 -8.93 -6.81 -14.89
N LYS A 109 -9.58 -6.96 -16.05
CA LYS A 109 -10.94 -6.42 -16.28
C LYS A 109 -12.03 -7.11 -15.46
N GLU A 110 -11.74 -8.31 -14.93
CA GLU A 110 -12.68 -9.09 -14.12
C GLU A 110 -12.58 -8.76 -12.62
N MET A 111 -11.65 -7.87 -12.24
CA MET A 111 -11.46 -7.47 -10.85
C MET A 111 -12.72 -6.84 -10.26
N LYS A 112 -13.35 -7.56 -9.34
CA LYS A 112 -14.42 -7.05 -8.49
C LYS A 112 -13.82 -6.58 -7.16
N ILE A 113 -13.39 -5.33 -7.14
CA ILE A 113 -12.95 -4.70 -5.88
C ILE A 113 -14.18 -4.07 -5.25
N GLU A 114 -14.63 -4.62 -4.12
CA GLU A 114 -15.64 -3.95 -3.29
C GLU A 114 -15.09 -2.59 -2.86
N GLN A 115 -15.76 -1.51 -3.29
CA GLN A 115 -15.26 -0.15 -3.13
C GLN A 115 -15.38 0.36 -1.71
#